data_AF-A0A3D1DL77-F1
#
_entry.id   AF-A0A3D1DL77-F1
#
_cell.length_a   1.000
_cell.length_b   1.000
_cell.length_c   1.000
_cell.angle_alpha   90.00
_cell.angle_beta   90.00
_cell.angle_gamma   90.00
#
_symmetry.space_group_name_H-M   'P 1'
#
loop_
_entity.id
_entity.type
_entity.pdbx_description
1 polymer ?
#
loop_
_entity_poly.entity_id
_entity_poly.type
_entity_poly.pdbx_seq_one_letter_code
_entity_poly.pdbx_strand_id
1 'polypeptide(L)'
;RVLLALLFATGVSLIADGVLPKAFGDDAKPTGPSTDPVFTDEQRAHWSFQPPTRVPLPTVKDTSWPRQPIDNFILAKLDAHRFHPAPPADRATLLRRVTFGLTGLPPARRDIESFLADDSPEAFARVVDRLLASHHYGEQWARHWL
;
A
#
# COMPACT_ATOMS: atom_id res chain seq x y z
N ARG A 1 -16.25 -38.09 38.92
CA ARG A 1 -15.84 -37.92 37.50
C ARG A 1 -14.90 -36.71 37.45
N VAL A 2 -13.72 -36.87 38.09
CA VAL A 2 -12.38 -36.95 37.45
C VAL A 2 -12.02 -35.59 36.81
N LEU A 3 -11.44 -34.66 37.59
CA LEU A 3 -9.98 -34.32 37.72
C LEU A 3 -9.46 -33.56 36.48
N LEU A 4 -9.12 -32.27 36.55
CA LEU A 4 -7.85 -31.62 37.01
C LEU A 4 -7.18 -30.97 35.77
N ALA A 5 -7.26 -29.65 35.59
CA ALA A 5 -6.25 -28.66 35.99
C ALA A 5 -4.80 -29.02 35.62
N LEU A 6 -4.16 -28.19 34.77
CA LEU A 6 -2.75 -27.74 34.79
C LEU A 6 -2.50 -26.97 33.48
N LEU A 7 -2.37 -25.64 33.51
CA LEU A 7 -1.17 -24.85 33.81
C LEU A 7 -0.12 -24.90 32.69
N PHE A 8 0.19 -23.69 32.23
CA PHE A 8 1.46 -23.25 31.67
C PHE A 8 2.63 -24.16 32.07
N ALA A 9 3.17 -24.89 31.08
CA ALA A 9 4.48 -25.49 31.17
C ALA A 9 5.41 -24.73 30.22
N THR A 10 6.28 -23.95 30.85
CA THR A 10 7.54 -23.40 30.35
C THR A 10 8.32 -24.36 29.46
N GLY A 11 8.95 -23.81 28.42
CA GLY A 11 9.91 -24.55 27.61
C GLY A 11 10.65 -23.67 26.61
N VAL A 12 11.25 -22.57 27.08
CA VAL A 12 12.44 -22.04 26.41
C VAL A 12 13.47 -23.17 26.43
N SER A 13 13.66 -23.84 25.29
CA SER A 13 14.82 -24.69 25.06
C SER A 13 15.72 -23.94 24.09
N LEU A 14 16.58 -23.12 24.69
CA LEU A 14 17.73 -22.52 24.05
C LEU A 14 18.80 -23.62 23.93
N ILE A 15 19.27 -23.86 22.71
CA ILE A 15 20.60 -24.40 22.34
C ILE A 15 20.88 -25.89 22.61
N ALA A 16 20.65 -26.70 21.59
CA ALA A 16 21.49 -27.84 21.14
C ALA A 16 20.83 -28.31 19.83
N ASP A 17 21.16 -27.79 18.67
CA ASP A 17 22.41 -28.12 17.98
C ASP A 17 22.98 -26.89 17.26
N GLY A 18 24.26 -26.62 17.48
CA GLY A 18 25.00 -25.53 16.86
C GLY A 18 25.17 -25.72 15.36
N VAL A 19 24.16 -25.35 14.58
CA VAL A 19 24.30 -25.14 13.14
C VAL A 19 23.68 -23.79 12.80
N LEU A 20 24.55 -22.78 12.65
CA LEU A 20 24.19 -21.50 12.04
C LEU A 20 23.54 -21.78 10.67
N PRO A 21 22.44 -21.09 10.29
CA PRO A 21 21.96 -21.16 8.92
C PRO A 21 23.12 -20.73 8.02
N LYS A 22 23.55 -21.67 7.17
CA LYS A 22 24.72 -21.54 6.31
C LYS A 22 24.65 -20.20 5.57
N ALA A 23 25.73 -19.44 5.69
CA ALA A 23 25.91 -18.17 5.02
C ALA A 23 25.60 -18.30 3.52
N PHE A 24 25.04 -17.24 2.95
CA PHE A 24 24.99 -17.04 1.51
C PHE A 24 26.39 -17.27 0.92
N GLY A 25 26.56 -18.35 0.17
CA GLY A 25 27.84 -18.72 -0.42
C GLY A 25 28.13 -20.20 -0.20
N ASP A 26 27.46 -21.04 -0.98
CA ASP A 26 28.00 -22.31 -1.44
C ASP A 26 27.32 -22.60 -2.77
N ASP A 27 28.11 -22.63 -3.83
CA ASP A 27 27.72 -22.82 -5.23
C ASP A 27 27.30 -24.29 -5.48
N ALA A 28 26.42 -24.82 -4.64
CA ALA A 28 25.88 -26.16 -4.74
C ALA A 28 24.97 -26.23 -5.97
N LYS A 29 25.57 -26.61 -7.10
CA LYS A 29 24.89 -27.03 -8.31
C LYS A 29 23.74 -27.97 -7.94
N PRO A 30 22.49 -27.71 -8.36
CA PRO A 30 21.35 -28.51 -7.94
C PRO A 30 21.58 -29.97 -8.38
N THR A 31 21.81 -30.84 -7.40
CA THR A 31 22.00 -32.27 -7.60
C THR A 31 20.63 -32.93 -7.69
N GLY A 32 20.25 -33.33 -8.92
CA GLY A 32 19.09 -34.19 -9.20
C GLY A 32 17.74 -33.48 -9.16
N PRO A 33 16.70 -34.04 -9.81
CA PRO A 33 15.35 -33.50 -9.70
C PRO A 33 14.89 -33.65 -8.24
N SER A 34 14.63 -32.52 -7.57
CA SER A 34 13.98 -32.53 -6.27
C SER A 34 12.60 -33.17 -6.40
N THR A 35 12.32 -34.16 -5.57
CA THR A 35 11.04 -34.90 -5.53
C THR A 35 10.00 -34.21 -4.62
N ASP A 36 10.37 -33.09 -3.98
CA ASP A 36 9.44 -32.31 -3.17
C ASP A 36 8.52 -31.49 -4.07
N PRO A 37 7.19 -31.46 -3.81
CA PRO A 37 6.26 -30.68 -4.63
C PRO A 37 6.67 -29.21 -4.59
N VAL A 38 7.08 -28.71 -5.77
CA VAL A 38 7.74 -27.42 -5.96
C VAL A 38 6.90 -26.22 -5.51
N PHE A 39 5.60 -26.36 -5.26
CA PHE A 39 4.77 -25.40 -4.50
C PHE A 39 3.59 -26.14 -3.84
N THR A 40 3.07 -25.65 -2.71
CA THR A 40 1.81 -26.14 -2.12
C THR A 40 0.59 -25.58 -2.86
N ASP A 41 -0.59 -26.16 -2.63
CA ASP A 41 -1.84 -25.63 -3.20
C ASP A 41 -2.16 -24.22 -2.69
N GLU A 42 -1.91 -23.93 -1.41
CA GLU A 42 -2.12 -22.58 -0.85
C GLU A 42 -1.20 -21.55 -1.51
N GLN A 43 0.05 -21.92 -1.82
CA GLN A 43 0.99 -21.06 -2.52
C GLN A 43 0.51 -20.77 -3.95
N ARG A 44 0.01 -21.78 -4.67
CA ARG A 44 -0.59 -21.59 -5.99
C ARG A 44 -1.85 -20.72 -5.93
N ALA A 45 -2.62 -20.81 -4.84
CA ALA A 45 -3.85 -20.04 -4.64
C ALA A 45 -3.60 -18.56 -4.25
N HIS A 46 -2.35 -18.12 -4.09
CA HIS A 46 -2.06 -16.74 -3.76
C HIS A 46 -2.59 -15.78 -4.84
N TRP A 47 -3.18 -14.66 -4.41
CA TRP A 47 -3.96 -13.77 -5.28
C TRP A 47 -3.18 -13.24 -6.50
N SER A 48 -1.86 -13.06 -6.40
CA SER A 48 -1.03 -12.54 -7.49
C SER A 48 -0.75 -13.57 -8.59
N PHE A 49 -0.95 -14.87 -8.31
CA PHE A 49 -0.82 -15.96 -9.28
C PHE A 49 -2.14 -16.37 -9.91
N GLN A 50 -3.26 -15.82 -9.42
CA GLN A 50 -4.58 -16.07 -9.98
C GLN A 50 -4.87 -15.09 -11.12
N PRO A 51 -5.54 -15.54 -12.20
CA PRO A 51 -5.94 -14.65 -13.27
C PRO A 51 -6.91 -13.57 -12.75
N PRO A 52 -6.73 -12.28 -13.13
CA PRO A 52 -7.65 -11.23 -12.72
C PRO A 52 -9.06 -11.51 -13.28
N THR A 53 -10.05 -11.47 -12.41
CA THR A 53 -11.45 -11.69 -12.79
C THR A 53 -12.21 -10.37 -12.78
N ARG A 54 -13.03 -10.12 -13.81
CA ARG A 54 -13.82 -8.89 -13.90
C ARG A 54 -15.04 -8.98 -12.98
N VAL A 55 -15.11 -8.10 -11.99
CA VAL A 55 -16.25 -7.97 -11.08
C VAL A 55 -17.25 -6.92 -11.60
N PRO A 56 -18.56 -7.14 -11.45
CA PRO A 56 -19.56 -6.11 -11.76
C PRO A 56 -19.44 -4.94 -10.78
N LEU A 57 -19.83 -3.75 -11.22
CA LEU A 57 -19.84 -2.56 -10.36
C LEU A 57 -20.96 -2.66 -9.31
N PRO A 58 -20.68 -2.36 -8.03
CA PRO A 58 -21.70 -2.30 -7.00
C PRO A 58 -22.73 -1.21 -7.32
N THR A 59 -24.00 -1.48 -7.02
CA THR A 59 -25.04 -0.45 -7.04
C THR A 59 -24.94 0.38 -5.78
N VAL A 60 -24.74 1.69 -5.94
CA VAL A 60 -24.62 2.67 -4.85
C VAL A 60 -25.81 3.60 -4.84
N LYS A 61 -26.16 4.15 -3.67
CA LYS A 61 -27.32 5.04 -3.51
C LYS A 61 -27.05 6.43 -4.10
N ASP A 62 -25.87 6.98 -3.83
CA ASP A 62 -25.44 8.27 -4.37
C ASP A 62 -24.62 8.04 -5.64
N THR A 63 -25.24 8.31 -6.79
CA THR A 63 -24.59 8.19 -8.10
C THR A 63 -23.81 9.45 -8.49
N SER A 64 -23.87 10.52 -7.71
CA SER A 64 -23.23 11.81 -8.01
C SER A 64 -21.81 11.94 -7.47
N TRP A 65 -21.49 11.22 -6.40
CA TRP A 65 -20.16 11.24 -5.77
C TRP A 65 -19.08 10.45 -6.53
N PRO A 66 -19.33 9.22 -7.05
CA PRO A 66 -18.33 8.45 -7.78
C PRO A 66 -17.86 9.18 -9.05
N ARG A 67 -16.55 9.39 -9.21
CA ARG A 67 -15.95 9.97 -10.43
C ARG A 67 -15.37 8.91 -11.34
N GLN A 68 -14.90 7.80 -10.77
CA GLN A 68 -14.36 6.65 -11.49
C GLN A 68 -15.05 5.35 -11.08
N PRO A 69 -15.00 4.29 -11.91
CA PRO A 69 -15.64 3.02 -11.58
C PRO A 69 -15.23 2.44 -10.21
N ILE A 70 -13.97 2.63 -9.80
CA ILE A 70 -13.45 2.19 -8.49
C ILE A 70 -14.16 2.86 -7.31
N ASP A 71 -14.62 4.10 -7.46
CA ASP A 71 -15.29 4.86 -6.40
C ASP A 71 -16.61 4.21 -5.97
N ASN A 72 -17.25 3.44 -6.86
CA ASN A 72 -18.46 2.66 -6.52
C ASN A 72 -18.15 1.60 -5.45
N PHE A 73 -16.98 0.96 -5.51
CA PHE A 73 -16.57 -0.02 -4.50
C PHE A 73 -16.28 0.65 -3.16
N ILE A 74 -15.65 1.82 -3.19
CA ILE A 74 -15.37 2.62 -1.99
C ILE A 74 -16.69 3.05 -1.34
N LEU A 75 -17.59 3.66 -2.12
CA LEU A 75 -18.87 4.15 -1.62
C LEU A 75 -19.76 3.02 -1.12
N ALA A 76 -19.83 1.88 -1.82
CA ALA A 76 -20.56 0.70 -1.36
C ALA A 76 -20.04 0.21 0.01
N LYS A 77 -18.73 0.29 0.25
CA LYS A 77 -18.15 -0.11 1.53
C LYS A 77 -18.44 0.94 2.63
N LEU A 78 -18.35 2.22 2.31
CA LEU A 78 -18.75 3.30 3.22
C LEU A 78 -20.22 3.16 3.63
N ASP A 79 -21.12 2.96 2.68
CA ASP A 79 -22.56 2.74 2.90
C ASP A 79 -22.83 1.53 3.80
N ALA A 80 -22.14 0.41 3.56
CA ALA A 80 -22.26 -0.79 4.39
C ALA A 80 -21.86 -0.54 5.86
N HIS A 81 -20.90 0.37 6.09
CA HIS A 81 -20.46 0.79 7.41
C HIS A 81 -21.16 2.06 7.93
N ARG A 82 -22.15 2.59 7.19
CA ARG A 82 -22.88 3.83 7.52
C ARG A 82 -21.98 5.06 7.65
N PHE A 83 -20.89 5.08 6.89
CA PHE A 83 -20.02 6.24 6.75
C PHE A 83 -20.36 7.03 5.49
N HIS A 84 -20.00 8.31 5.50
CA HIS A 84 -20.13 9.19 4.36
C HIS A 84 -18.74 9.62 3.89
N PRO A 85 -18.54 9.87 2.59
CA PRO A 85 -17.30 10.45 2.10
C PRO A 85 -16.97 11.77 2.79
N ALA A 86 -15.69 11.99 3.08
CA ALA A 86 -15.23 13.28 3.58
C ALA A 86 -15.35 14.35 2.48
N PRO A 87 -15.61 15.62 2.86
CA PRO A 87 -15.62 16.70 1.89
C PRO A 87 -14.21 16.88 1.26
N PRO A 88 -14.14 17.41 0.03
CA PRO A 88 -12.86 17.78 -0.57
C PRO A 88 -12.07 18.72 0.33
N ALA A 89 -10.75 18.53 0.37
CA ALA A 89 -9.86 19.45 1.06
C ALA A 89 -9.89 20.83 0.39
N ASP A 90 -9.73 21.89 1.18
CA ASP A 90 -9.51 23.23 0.61
C ASP A 90 -8.20 23.26 -0.20
N ARG A 91 -8.10 24.24 -1.11
CA ARG A 91 -6.98 24.33 -2.06
C ARG A 91 -5.62 24.44 -1.37
N ALA A 92 -5.51 25.24 -0.30
CA ALA A 92 -4.24 25.42 0.39
C ALA A 92 -3.81 24.13 1.12
N THR A 93 -4.75 23.44 1.77
CA THR A 93 -4.51 22.14 2.39
C THR A 93 -4.13 21.08 1.36
N LEU A 94 -4.81 21.06 0.20
CA LEU A 94 -4.51 20.13 -0.88
C LEU A 94 -3.08 20.31 -1.39
N LEU A 95 -2.67 21.55 -1.67
CA LEU A 95 -1.31 21.89 -2.09
C LEU A 95 -0.28 21.45 -1.03
N ARG A 96 -0.51 21.81 0.23
CA ARG A 96 0.39 21.44 1.33
C ARG A 96 0.57 19.92 1.42
N ARG A 97 -0.52 19.15 1.37
CA ARG A 97 -0.48 17.68 1.45
C ARG A 97 0.31 17.07 0.31
N VAL A 98 0.07 17.52 -0.93
CA VAL A 98 0.75 16.94 -2.10
C VAL A 98 2.24 17.30 -2.13
N THR A 99 2.62 18.53 -1.73
CA THR A 99 4.05 18.89 -1.66
C THR A 99 4.78 18.06 -0.62
N PHE A 100 4.25 17.96 0.60
CA PHE A 100 4.88 17.10 1.62
C PHE A 100 4.92 15.63 1.19
N GLY A 101 3.84 15.13 0.59
CA GLY A 101 3.77 13.74 0.14
C GLY A 101 4.80 13.40 -0.94
N LEU A 102 5.03 14.30 -1.89
CA LEU A 102 5.92 14.05 -3.02
C LEU A 102 7.37 14.44 -2.77
N THR A 103 7.64 15.53 -2.05
CA THR A 103 9.00 16.06 -1.88
C THR A 103 9.48 16.09 -0.43
N GLY A 104 8.60 15.85 0.55
CA GLY A 104 8.92 15.97 1.97
C GLY A 104 9.08 17.41 2.47
N LEU A 105 8.89 18.41 1.61
CA LEU A 105 9.10 19.82 1.91
C LEU A 105 7.77 20.58 1.91
N PRO A 106 7.66 21.70 2.64
CA PRO A 106 6.52 22.60 2.52
C PRO A 106 6.49 23.30 1.15
N PRO A 107 5.32 23.70 0.64
CA PRO A 107 5.24 24.50 -0.58
C PRO A 107 5.87 25.89 -0.39
N ALA A 108 6.57 26.38 -1.42
CA ALA A 108 7.11 27.74 -1.39
C ALA A 108 5.97 28.78 -1.50
N ARG A 109 6.14 29.96 -0.91
CA ARG A 109 5.12 31.03 -0.94
C ARG A 109 4.62 31.33 -2.36
N ARG A 110 5.54 31.48 -3.32
CA ARG A 110 5.20 31.72 -4.74
C ARG A 110 4.31 30.63 -5.34
N ASP A 111 4.50 29.38 -4.92
CA ASP A 111 3.75 28.24 -5.45
C ASP A 111 2.33 28.22 -4.88
N ILE A 112 2.17 28.63 -3.62
CA ILE A 112 0.87 28.84 -2.98
C ILE A 112 0.10 29.94 -3.72
N GLU A 113 0.71 31.11 -3.88
CA GLU A 113 0.08 32.25 -4.57
C GLU A 113 -0.32 31.89 -5.99
N SER A 114 0.58 31.26 -6.76
CA SER A 114 0.31 30.85 -8.13
C SER A 114 -0.81 29.81 -8.23
N PHE A 115 -0.83 28.82 -7.33
CA PHE A 115 -1.87 27.79 -7.34
C PHE A 115 -3.22 28.32 -6.87
N LEU A 116 -3.26 29.26 -5.92
CA LEU A 116 -4.51 29.85 -5.46
C LEU A 116 -5.11 30.84 -6.47
N ALA A 117 -4.29 31.44 -7.34
CA ALA A 117 -4.75 32.32 -8.42
C ALA A 117 -5.18 31.58 -9.69
N ASP A 118 -4.87 30.28 -9.81
CA ASP A 118 -5.16 29.48 -11.01
C ASP A 118 -6.47 28.68 -10.84
N ASP A 119 -7.57 29.21 -11.36
CA ASP A 119 -8.90 28.57 -11.30
C ASP A 119 -9.16 27.55 -12.42
N SER A 120 -8.16 27.25 -13.26
CA SER A 120 -8.34 26.26 -14.31
C SER A 120 -8.51 24.83 -13.74
N PRO A 121 -9.27 23.96 -14.44
CA PRO A 121 -9.44 22.58 -14.01
C PRO A 121 -8.13 21.78 -13.98
N GLU A 122 -7.10 22.21 -14.72
CA GLU A 122 -5.79 21.56 -14.78
C GLU A 122 -4.77 22.12 -13.77
N ALA A 123 -5.13 23.13 -12.97
CA ALA A 123 -4.23 23.78 -12.02
C ALA A 123 -3.53 22.77 -11.09
N PHE A 124 -4.29 21.81 -10.56
CA PHE A 124 -3.76 20.80 -9.66
C PHE A 124 -2.84 19.81 -10.39
N ALA A 125 -3.21 19.37 -11.60
CA ALA A 125 -2.39 18.47 -12.40
C ALA A 125 -1.00 19.08 -12.70
N ARG A 126 -0.96 20.36 -13.10
CA ARG A 126 0.31 21.07 -13.33
C ARG A 126 1.19 21.16 -12.10
N VAL A 127 0.60 21.32 -10.91
CA VAL A 127 1.36 21.27 -9.65
C VAL A 127 1.99 19.90 -9.45
N VAL A 128 1.22 18.83 -9.65
CA VAL A 128 1.72 17.45 -9.50
C VAL A 128 2.86 17.18 -10.48
N ASP A 129 2.67 17.51 -11.76
CA ASP A 129 3.69 17.30 -12.81
C ASP A 129 5.00 18.02 -12.46
N ARG A 130 4.91 19.29 -12.01
CA ARG A 130 6.09 20.05 -11.57
C ARG A 130 6.78 19.41 -10.37
N LEU A 131 6.03 18.90 -9.39
CA LEU A 131 6.60 18.26 -8.21
C LEU A 131 7.29 16.94 -8.57
N LEU A 132 6.67 16.11 -9.42
CA LEU A 132 7.25 14.85 -9.90
C LEU A 132 8.52 15.08 -10.73
N ALA A 133 8.59 16.18 -11.48
CA ALA A 133 9.78 16.56 -12.25
C ALA A 133 10.92 17.17 -11.39
N SER A 134 10.69 17.43 -10.10
CA SER A 134 11.70 18.07 -9.23
C SER A 134 12.75 17.09 -8.71
N HIS A 135 13.98 17.56 -8.48
CA HIS A 135 15.04 16.75 -7.87
C HIS A 135 14.63 16.22 -6.48
N HIS A 136 13.91 17.03 -5.70
CA HIS A 136 13.45 16.66 -4.37
C HIS A 136 12.51 15.46 -4.34
N TYR A 137 11.76 15.20 -5.41
CA TYR A 137 10.97 13.98 -5.51
C TYR A 137 11.88 12.74 -5.49
N GLY A 138 12.93 12.74 -6.30
CA GLY A 138 13.91 11.65 -6.32
C GLY A 138 14.59 11.45 -4.95
N GLU A 139 15.04 12.56 -4.33
CA GLU A 139 15.64 12.54 -2.99
C GLU A 139 14.68 11.97 -1.93
N GLN A 140 13.42 12.40 -1.94
CA GLN A 140 12.40 11.99 -0.97
C GLN A 140 12.19 10.47 -0.99
N TRP A 141 12.09 9.89 -2.19
CA TRP A 141 11.81 8.46 -2.38
C TRP A 141 13.05 7.58 -2.27
N ALA A 142 14.24 8.08 -2.62
CA ALA A 142 15.48 7.33 -2.49
C ALA A 142 15.75 6.89 -1.04
N ARG A 143 15.33 7.66 -0.03
CA ARG A 143 15.46 7.30 1.40
C ARG A 143 14.68 6.07 1.84
N HIS A 144 13.73 5.59 1.03
CA HIS A 144 13.03 4.33 1.33
C HIS A 144 13.81 3.11 0.83
N TRP A 145 14.81 3.32 -0.03
CA TRP A 145 15.58 2.25 -0.68
C TRP A 145 17.07 2.27 -0.31
N LEU A 146 17.62 3.43 0.08
CA LEU A 146 18.98 3.65 0.57
C LEU A 146 18.99 3.84 2.08
#